data_AF-A0A6P1BGY6-F1
#
_entry.id   AF-A0A6P1BGY6-F1
#
_cell.length_a   1.000
_cell.length_b   1.000
_cell.length_c   1.000
_cell.angle_alpha   90.00
_cell.angle_beta   90.00
_cell.angle_gamma   90.00
#
_symmetry.space_group_name_H-M   'P 1'
#
loop_
_entity.id
_entity.type
_entity.pdbx_description
1 polymer ?
#
loop_
_entity_poly.entity_id
_entity_poly.type
_entity_poly.pdbx_seq_one_letter_code
_entity_poly.pdbx_strand_id
1 'polypeptide(L)'
;MTDLAFGRRTSGRAAIALWILIACGVIAVLAANAHMLYLASTSQPPCVDHLRQDEAGDAPGQYRAAGSSCSPSEIRPSARGNER
;
A
#
# COMPACT_ATOMS: atom_id res chain seq x y z
N MET A 1 41.76 -15.96 8.69
CA MET A 1 41.11 -15.74 7.38
C MET A 1 40.59 -17.09 6.94
N THR A 2 39.28 -17.30 7.09
CA THR A 2 38.61 -18.59 6.88
C THR A 2 38.52 -18.89 5.39
N ASP A 3 39.36 -19.79 4.93
CA ASP A 3 39.33 -20.32 3.57
C ASP A 3 38.25 -21.41 3.50
N LEU A 4 37.03 -21.03 3.09
CA LEU A 4 36.00 -22.00 2.72
C LEU A 4 36.27 -22.43 1.29
N ALA A 5 37.17 -23.40 1.15
CA ALA A 5 37.37 -24.18 -0.05
C ALA A 5 36.07 -24.91 -0.41
N PHE A 6 35.20 -24.24 -1.16
CA PHE A 6 34.09 -24.84 -1.88
C PHE A 6 34.69 -25.63 -3.05
N GLY A 7 35.21 -26.82 -2.72
CA GLY A 7 35.70 -27.81 -3.68
C GLY A 7 34.60 -28.11 -4.70
N ARG A 8 34.70 -27.46 -5.86
CA ARG A 8 33.66 -27.47 -6.89
C ARG A 8 33.81 -28.71 -7.76
N ARG A 9 33.41 -29.86 -7.20
CA ARG A 9 32.85 -30.95 -8.01
C ARG A 9 31.35 -30.90 -7.84
N THR A 10 30.72 -29.91 -8.46
CA THR A 10 29.26 -29.82 -8.50
C THR A 10 28.75 -30.95 -9.37
N SER A 11 28.37 -32.06 -8.76
CA SER A 11 27.49 -33.03 -9.42
C SER A 11 26.24 -32.27 -9.88
N GLY A 12 25.76 -32.49 -11.10
CA GLY A 12 24.66 -31.69 -11.69
C GLY A 12 23.43 -31.56 -10.79
N ARG A 13 23.21 -32.54 -9.91
CA ARG A 13 22.14 -32.55 -8.90
C ARG A 13 22.25 -31.40 -7.89
N ALA A 14 23.45 -31.04 -7.43
CA ALA A 14 23.66 -29.94 -6.50
C ALA A 14 23.42 -28.57 -7.16
N ALA A 15 23.80 -28.43 -8.43
CA ALA A 15 23.51 -27.23 -9.20
C ALA A 15 22.00 -27.06 -9.43
N ILE A 16 21.30 -28.15 -9.78
CA ILE A 16 19.83 -28.14 -9.93
C ILE A 16 19.15 -27.74 -8.61
N ALA A 17 19.58 -28.32 -7.48
CA ALA A 17 19.02 -27.98 -6.17
C ALA A 17 19.19 -26.49 -5.82
N LEU A 18 20.36 -25.92 -6.11
CA LEU A 18 20.60 -24.48 -5.89
C LEU A 18 19.67 -23.62 -6.76
N TRP A 19 19.50 -23.96 -8.03
CA TRP A 19 18.60 -23.23 -8.92
C TRP A 19 17.14 -23.32 -8.50
N ILE A 20 16.70 -24.47 -7.98
CA ILE A 20 15.35 -24.62 -7.41
C ILE A 20 15.17 -23.68 -6.21
N LEU A 21 16.14 -23.62 -5.29
CA LEU A 21 16.06 -22.73 -4.14
C LEU A 21 15.99 -21.26 -4.55
N ILE A 22 16.78 -20.85 -5.54
CA ILE A 22 16.74 -19.49 -6.09
C ILE A 22 15.35 -19.20 -6.69
N ALA A 23 14.83 -20.10 -7.52
CA ALA A 23 13.52 -19.95 -8.14
C ALA A 23 12.40 -19.85 -7.09
N CYS A 24 12.42 -20.70 -6.06
CA CYS A 24 11.48 -20.63 -4.94
C CYS A 24 11.56 -19.28 -4.21
N GLY A 25 12.77 -18.78 -3.94
CA GLY A 25 12.97 -17.48 -3.32
C GLY A 25 12.39 -16.34 -4.16
N VAL A 26 12.63 -16.35 -5.47
CA VAL A 26 12.08 -15.35 -6.40
C VAL A 26 10.55 -15.40 -6.42
N ILE A 27 9.96 -16.59 -6.53
CA ILE A 27 8.50 -16.77 -6.51
C ILE A 27 7.89 -16.24 -5.21
N ALA A 28 8.50 -16.53 -4.06
CA ALA A 28 8.01 -16.08 -2.77
C ALA A 28 7.98 -14.54 -2.67
N VAL A 29 9.06 -13.88 -3.11
CA VAL A 29 9.13 -12.41 -3.12
C VAL A 29 8.07 -11.83 -4.05
N LEU A 30 7.92 -12.35 -5.26
CA LEU A 30 6.91 -11.88 -6.21
C LEU A 30 5.49 -12.04 -5.66
N ALA A 31 5.17 -13.19 -5.07
CA ALA A 31 3.86 -13.46 -4.49
C ALA A 31 3.52 -12.51 -3.34
N ALA A 32 4.47 -12.25 -2.44
CA ALA A 32 4.27 -11.33 -1.31
C ALA A 32 3.97 -9.89 -1.78
N ASN A 33 4.70 -9.41 -2.79
CA ASN A 33 4.49 -8.08 -3.35
C ASN A 33 3.18 -7.98 -4.17
N ALA A 34 2.85 -9.02 -4.93
CA ALA A 34 1.58 -9.08 -5.65
C ALA A 34 0.37 -9.09 -4.70
N HIS A 35 0.49 -9.74 -3.54
CA HIS A 35 -0.54 -9.74 -2.51
C HIS A 35 -0.78 -8.35 -1.91
N MET A 36 0.28 -7.56 -1.69
CA MET A 36 0.17 -6.17 -1.24
C MET A 36 -0.60 -5.31 -2.25
N LEU A 37 -0.28 -5.45 -3.54
CA LEU A 37 -0.98 -4.75 -4.61
C LEU A 37 -2.47 -5.16 -4.70
N TYR A 38 -2.75 -6.46 -4.58
CA TYR A 38 -4.11 -6.99 -4.59
C TYR A 38 -4.95 -6.44 -3.44
N LEU A 39 -4.40 -6.36 -2.23
CA LEU A 39 -5.09 -5.76 -1.09
C LEU A 39 -5.33 -4.27 -1.33
N ALA A 40 -4.31 -3.53 -1.79
CA ALA A 40 -4.45 -2.10 -2.07
C ALA A 40 -5.57 -1.81 -3.09
N SER A 41 -5.75 -2.68 -4.10
CA SER A 41 -6.83 -2.54 -5.08
C SER A 41 -8.18 -3.04 -4.58
N THR A 42 -8.21 -4.15 -3.84
CA THR A 42 -9.46 -4.83 -3.43
C THR A 42 -10.09 -4.18 -2.21
N SER A 43 -9.28 -3.55 -1.35
CA SER A 43 -9.76 -2.94 -0.11
C SER A 43 -10.44 -1.59 -0.32
N GLN A 44 -10.89 -1.22 -1.53
CA GLN A 44 -11.85 -0.13 -1.71
C GLN A 44 -13.14 -0.52 -0.98
N PRO A 45 -13.36 -0.03 0.26
CA PRO A 45 -14.62 -0.29 0.91
C PRO A 45 -15.68 0.47 0.11
N PRO A 46 -16.91 -0.05 -0.03
CA PRO A 46 -17.98 0.76 -0.58
C PRO A 46 -17.99 2.11 0.13
N CYS A 47 -17.96 3.20 -0.64
CA CYS A 47 -18.09 4.53 -0.09
C CYS A 47 -19.45 4.58 0.60
N VAL A 48 -19.47 4.43 1.93
CA VAL A 48 -20.66 4.72 2.73
C VAL A 48 -20.98 6.20 2.51
N ASP A 49 -22.26 6.59 2.46
CA ASP A 49 -22.62 8.01 2.41
C ASP A 49 -22.18 8.67 3.73
N HIS A 50 -20.97 9.23 3.73
CA HIS A 50 -20.44 10.00 4.84
C HIS A 50 -20.77 11.46 4.59
N LEU A 51 -21.53 12.05 5.51
CA LEU A 51 -21.80 13.49 5.46
C LEU A 51 -20.48 14.24 5.66
N ARG A 52 -20.29 15.29 4.86
CA ARG A 52 -19.18 16.21 5.04
C ARG A 52 -19.34 16.91 6.40
N GLN A 53 -18.23 17.24 7.03
CA GLN A 53 -18.22 17.76 8.41
C GLN A 53 -19.05 19.07 8.55
N ASP A 54 -19.16 19.82 7.45
CA ASP A 54 -19.94 21.05 7.27
C ASP A 54 -21.40 20.86 6.83
N GLU A 55 -21.77 19.67 6.34
CA GLU A 55 -23.13 19.40 5.80
C GLU A 55 -24.09 18.81 6.83
N ALA A 56 -23.57 18.11 7.84
CA ALA A 56 -24.40 17.52 8.88
C ALA A 56 -24.65 18.51 10.02
N GLY A 57 -25.91 18.75 10.39
CA GLY A 57 -26.28 19.13 11.75
C GLY A 57 -25.99 17.98 12.72
N ASP A 58 -26.01 18.24 14.04
CA ASP A 58 -25.73 17.25 15.09
C ASP A 58 -26.84 16.19 15.22
N ALA A 59 -27.04 15.38 14.18
CA ALA A 59 -28.04 14.33 14.13
C ALA A 59 -27.42 12.98 14.56
N PRO A 60 -27.93 12.33 15.61
CA PRO A 60 -27.43 11.03 16.05
C PRO A 60 -27.68 9.94 15.00
N GLY A 61 -26.70 9.07 14.79
CA GLY A 61 -26.77 7.96 13.82
C GLY A 61 -26.17 8.25 12.44
N GLN A 62 -25.62 9.44 12.22
CA GLN A 62 -24.93 9.79 10.97
C GLN A 62 -23.42 9.52 11.04
N TYR A 63 -22.89 8.84 10.03
CA TYR A 63 -21.45 8.63 9.89
C TYR A 63 -20.82 9.85 9.21
N ARG A 64 -19.81 10.44 9.85
CA ARG A 64 -19.07 11.60 9.35
C ARG A 64 -17.65 11.19 9.00
N ALA A 65 -17.11 11.73 7.91
CA ALA A 65 -15.70 11.58 7.62
C ALA A 65 -14.86 12.28 8.71
N ALA A 66 -13.80 11.61 9.18
CA ALA A 66 -12.84 12.24 10.07
C ALA A 66 -12.13 13.39 9.33
N GLY A 67 -11.96 14.53 10.00
CA GLY A 67 -11.21 15.66 9.44
C GLY A 67 -9.77 15.24 9.10
N SER A 68 -9.29 15.55 7.89
CA SER A 68 -7.91 15.28 7.49
C SER A 68 -6.94 16.10 8.34
N SER A 69 -5.83 15.50 8.78
CA SER A 69 -4.73 16.21 9.46
C SER A 69 -3.91 17.11 8.54
N CYS A 70 -4.22 17.14 7.25
CA CYS A 70 -3.61 18.06 6.30
C CYS A 70 -3.92 19.49 6.73
N SER A 71 -2.88 20.27 7.02
CA SER A 71 -2.99 21.71 6.98
C SER A 71 -3.12 22.11 5.50
N PRO A 72 -4.25 22.69 5.05
CA PRO A 72 -4.22 23.43 3.81
C PRO A 72 -3.27 24.59 4.05
N SER A 73 -2.04 24.50 3.53
CA SER A 73 -1.16 25.65 3.44
C SER A 73 -1.84 26.65 2.51
N GLU A 74 -2.55 27.59 3.12
CA GLU A 74 -3.09 28.82 2.54
C GLU A 74 -3.29 28.80 1.03
N ILE A 75 -4.44 28.30 0.57
CA ILE A 75 -5.00 28.88 -0.65
C ILE A 75 -5.48 30.28 -0.24
N ARG A 76 -4.58 31.25 -0.44
CA ARG A 76 -4.80 32.68 -0.31
C ARG A 76 -6.17 33.06 -0.89
N PRO A 77 -6.99 33.86 -0.19
CA PRO A 77 -8.32 34.22 -0.65
C PRO A 77 -8.21 35.08 -1.91
N SER A 78 -8.47 34.49 -3.07
CA SER A 78 -8.68 35.25 -4.30
C SER A 78 -10.17 35.48 -4.47
N ALA A 79 -10.57 36.70 -4.11
CA ALA A 79 -11.80 37.38 -4.47
C ALA A 79 -13.12 36.80 -3.95
N ARG A 80 -13.56 37.39 -2.83
CA ARG A 80 -14.91 37.95 -2.68
C ARG A 80 -15.46 38.39 -4.04
N GLY A 81 -16.52 37.74 -4.51
CA GLY A 81 -17.18 38.09 -5.77
C GLY A 81 -18.50 37.38 -6.00
N ASN A 82 -19.52 37.64 -5.18
CA ASN A 82 -20.72 38.32 -5.67
C ASN A 82 -21.59 38.79 -4.49
N GLU A 83 -21.95 40.07 -4.56
CA GLU A 83 -23.16 40.60 -3.95
C GLU A 83 -24.21 40.64 -5.08
N ARG A 84 -25.46 40.37 -4.69
CA ARG A 84 -26.74 40.37 -5.45
C ARG A 84 -27.23 39.03 -5.98
#